data_AF-A0A255YPU1-F1
#
_entry.id   AF-A0A255YPU1-F1
#
_cell.length_a   1.000
_cell.length_b   1.000
_cell.length_c   1.000
_cell.angle_alpha   90.00
_cell.angle_beta   90.00
_cell.angle_gamma   90.00
#
_symmetry.space_group_name_H-M   'P 1'
#
loop_
_entity.id
_entity.type
_entity.pdbx_description
1 polymer ?
#
loop_
_entity_poly.entity_id
_entity_poly.type
_entity_poly.pdbx_seq_one_letter_code
_entity_poly.pdbx_strand_id
1 'polypeptide(L)'
;MPITALPTPPSRTDAANFSARADAFLGALPTFGSEANALAVEVNGYATNAAASAATAVNAPGTSATSTTSLAISTGSKSLTVQTGKAFVVGQWVTITSTATPTNWMHGQITAYTSGTGALVVNVAMVGGSGTIAAWAVALSAPSVSGNAVLTTSTYADPAWLTALAGSKITGTVAIANGGTGAADAATARSNLGLAIGSDVQGYSANLASWSGRSVPSGAVVGTTDSQTLSNKTISGAATGSTVNDAGGSAWSIGFREVPQNVQSASYQLVAPDNGKHIYSLNSAAQTITVPPNGTVGFPLGTTITIINNGGSAITIAQGSSVTLCQAGTTSTGNRTLAVRGLATLIKVETNVWFVSGTGIS
;
A
#
# COMPACT_ATOMS: atom_id res chain seq x y z
N MET A 1 -52.98 -17.96 -22.86
CA MET A 1 -54.19 -17.37 -22.23
C MET A 1 -53.99 -15.85 -21.99
N PRO A 2 -54.95 -14.96 -22.29
CA PRO A 2 -54.79 -13.52 -22.02
C PRO A 2 -54.93 -13.22 -20.51
N ILE A 3 -54.13 -12.30 -20.00
CA ILE A 3 -54.28 -11.75 -18.64
C ILE A 3 -55.20 -10.53 -18.73
N THR A 4 -56.19 -10.46 -17.85
CA THR A 4 -57.09 -9.31 -17.75
C THR A 4 -56.32 -8.11 -17.20
N ALA A 5 -56.40 -6.97 -17.90
CA ALA A 5 -55.71 -5.76 -17.47
C ALA A 5 -56.26 -5.27 -16.12
N LEU A 6 -55.35 -4.93 -15.20
CA LEU A 6 -55.74 -4.36 -13.91
C LEU A 6 -56.46 -3.01 -14.12
N PRO A 7 -57.50 -2.70 -13.32
CA PRO A 7 -58.11 -1.38 -13.30
C PRO A 7 -57.11 -0.28 -12.94
N THR A 8 -57.48 0.98 -13.18
CA THR A 8 -56.62 2.13 -12.84
C THR A 8 -56.29 2.15 -11.35
N PRO A 9 -55.00 2.19 -10.95
CA PRO A 9 -54.63 2.16 -9.53
C PRO A 9 -55.08 3.43 -8.78
N PRO A 10 -55.30 3.34 -7.46
CA PRO A 10 -55.61 4.52 -6.65
C PRO A 10 -54.42 5.48 -6.60
N SER A 11 -54.67 6.79 -6.73
CA SER A 11 -53.64 7.83 -6.68
C SER A 11 -53.97 8.90 -5.66
N ARG A 12 -52.99 9.33 -4.86
CA ARG A 12 -53.15 10.43 -3.90
C ARG A 12 -53.36 11.79 -4.58
N THR A 13 -53.03 11.90 -5.87
CA THR A 13 -53.31 13.09 -6.68
C THR A 13 -54.79 13.18 -7.12
N ASP A 14 -55.59 12.13 -6.92
CA ASP A 14 -57.02 12.05 -7.23
C ASP A 14 -57.78 11.52 -5.99
N ALA A 15 -57.82 12.34 -4.94
CA ALA A 15 -58.38 11.95 -3.64
C ALA A 15 -59.88 11.60 -3.71
N ALA A 16 -60.63 12.26 -4.61
CA ALA A 16 -62.07 12.04 -4.77
C ALA A 16 -62.39 10.60 -5.22
N ASN A 17 -61.53 10.00 -6.04
CA ASN A 17 -61.74 8.65 -6.58
C ASN A 17 -60.89 7.57 -5.91
N PHE A 18 -60.09 7.92 -4.89
CA PHE A 18 -59.10 7.03 -4.29
C PHE A 18 -59.73 5.72 -3.78
N SER A 19 -60.77 5.79 -2.95
CA SER A 19 -61.38 4.62 -2.31
C SER A 19 -62.05 3.68 -3.33
N ALA A 20 -62.77 4.25 -4.31
CA ALA A 20 -63.40 3.46 -5.37
C ALA A 20 -62.38 2.74 -6.25
N ARG A 21 -61.26 3.40 -6.59
CA ARG A 21 -60.15 2.77 -7.33
C ARG A 21 -59.40 1.75 -6.50
N ALA A 22 -59.23 2.00 -5.20
CA ALA A 22 -58.57 1.06 -4.30
C ALA A 22 -59.36 -0.25 -4.20
N ASP A 23 -60.69 -0.16 -4.01
CA ASP A 23 -61.56 -1.34 -3.93
C ASP A 23 -61.56 -2.12 -5.26
N ALA A 24 -61.74 -1.45 -6.40
CA ALA A 24 -61.72 -2.08 -7.71
C ALA A 24 -60.35 -2.73 -8.05
N PHE A 25 -59.24 -2.06 -7.71
CA PHE A 25 -57.90 -2.59 -7.94
C PHE A 25 -57.62 -3.81 -7.05
N LEU A 26 -57.91 -3.71 -5.75
CA LEU A 26 -57.71 -4.81 -4.79
C LEU A 26 -58.61 -6.02 -5.11
N GLY A 27 -59.86 -5.78 -5.51
CA GLY A 27 -60.80 -6.82 -5.92
C GLY A 27 -60.37 -7.56 -7.19
N ALA A 28 -59.59 -6.93 -8.08
CA ALA A 28 -59.06 -7.56 -9.30
C ALA A 28 -57.80 -8.42 -9.06
N LEU A 29 -57.07 -8.22 -7.96
CA LEU A 29 -55.80 -8.92 -7.68
C LEU A 29 -55.93 -10.45 -7.57
N PRO A 30 -56.97 -11.04 -6.95
CA PRO A 30 -57.12 -12.50 -6.91
C PRO A 30 -57.28 -13.12 -8.30
N THR A 31 -58.10 -12.52 -9.16
CA THR A 31 -58.29 -12.96 -10.54
C THR A 31 -57.00 -12.83 -11.34
N PHE A 32 -56.31 -11.68 -11.24
CA PHE A 32 -55.01 -11.48 -11.85
C PHE A 32 -53.98 -12.52 -11.38
N GLY A 33 -53.94 -12.83 -10.08
CA GLY A 33 -53.06 -13.86 -9.53
C GLY A 33 -53.37 -15.26 -10.08
N SER A 34 -54.65 -15.61 -10.21
CA SER A 34 -55.08 -16.87 -10.81
C SER A 34 -54.68 -16.98 -12.29
N GLU A 35 -54.95 -15.94 -13.07
CA GLU A 35 -54.60 -15.86 -14.49
C GLU A 35 -53.08 -15.90 -14.72
N ALA A 36 -52.31 -15.18 -13.89
CA ALA A 36 -50.85 -15.18 -13.94
C ALA A 36 -50.26 -16.56 -13.60
N ASN A 37 -50.79 -17.24 -12.59
CA ASN A 37 -50.36 -18.61 -12.24
C ASN A 37 -50.69 -19.61 -13.36
N ALA A 38 -51.87 -19.50 -13.95
CA ALA A 38 -52.27 -20.35 -15.08
C ALA A 38 -51.41 -20.09 -16.34
N LEU A 39 -51.07 -18.82 -16.64
CA LEU A 39 -50.12 -18.49 -17.70
C LEU A 39 -48.74 -19.10 -17.42
N ALA A 40 -48.26 -19.04 -16.18
CA ALA A 40 -46.98 -19.65 -15.81
C ALA A 40 -46.98 -21.17 -16.05
N VAL A 41 -48.07 -21.86 -15.73
CA VAL A 41 -48.25 -23.29 -16.01
C VAL A 41 -48.29 -23.57 -17.52
N GLU A 42 -49.05 -22.78 -18.29
CA GLU A 42 -49.16 -22.91 -19.75
C GLU A 42 -47.80 -22.72 -20.43
N VAL A 43 -47.06 -21.67 -20.06
CA VAL A 43 -45.72 -21.39 -20.57
C VAL A 43 -44.75 -22.53 -20.24
N ASN A 44 -44.79 -23.07 -19.02
CA ASN A 44 -43.97 -24.23 -18.64
C ASN A 44 -44.36 -25.50 -19.43
N GLY A 45 -45.65 -25.68 -19.70
CA GLY A 45 -46.17 -26.75 -20.56
C GLY A 45 -45.67 -26.62 -22.01
N TYR A 46 -45.68 -25.41 -22.59
CA TYR A 46 -45.13 -25.17 -23.92
C TYR A 46 -43.63 -25.44 -24.01
N ALA A 47 -42.86 -25.05 -22.99
CA ALA A 47 -41.43 -25.39 -22.92
C ALA A 47 -41.21 -26.92 -22.90
N THR A 48 -42.02 -27.63 -22.12
CA THR A 48 -41.99 -29.10 -22.05
C THR A 48 -42.35 -29.75 -23.39
N ASN A 49 -43.43 -29.29 -24.04
CA ASN A 49 -43.89 -29.79 -25.34
C ASN A 49 -42.87 -29.50 -26.46
N ALA A 50 -42.22 -28.34 -26.43
CA ALA A 50 -41.15 -28.01 -27.37
C ALA A 50 -39.94 -28.95 -27.20
N ALA A 51 -39.53 -29.22 -25.96
CA ALA A 51 -38.46 -30.18 -25.68
C ALA A 51 -38.82 -31.61 -26.14
N ALA A 52 -40.07 -32.05 -25.90
CA ALA A 52 -40.56 -33.34 -26.38
C ALA A 52 -40.58 -33.42 -27.92
N SER A 53 -41.01 -32.35 -28.59
CA SER A 53 -41.03 -32.27 -30.06
C SER A 53 -39.62 -32.31 -30.66
N ALA A 54 -38.63 -31.69 -30.00
CA ALA A 54 -37.23 -31.80 -30.42
C ALA A 54 -36.69 -33.23 -30.28
N ALA A 55 -37.04 -33.93 -29.19
CA ALA A 55 -36.63 -35.32 -28.99
C ALA A 55 -37.25 -36.29 -30.01
N THR A 56 -38.52 -36.11 -30.39
CA THR A 56 -39.17 -36.95 -31.40
C THR A 56 -38.63 -36.69 -32.80
N ALA A 57 -38.25 -35.45 -33.14
CA ALA A 57 -37.64 -35.10 -34.42
C ALA A 57 -36.28 -35.78 -34.62
N VAL A 58 -35.45 -35.88 -33.57
CA VAL A 58 -34.15 -36.58 -33.64
C VAL A 58 -34.33 -38.09 -33.82
N ASN A 59 -35.35 -38.67 -33.18
CA ASN A 59 -35.64 -40.11 -33.24
C ASN A 59 -36.58 -40.52 -34.39
N ALA A 60 -36.90 -39.59 -35.30
CA ALA A 60 -37.79 -39.89 -36.42
C ALA A 60 -37.18 -41.01 -37.30
N PRO A 61 -38.00 -41.91 -37.88
CA PRO A 61 -37.50 -42.99 -38.73
C PRO A 61 -36.65 -42.54 -39.93
N GLY A 62 -36.73 -41.27 -40.34
CA GLY A 62 -35.93 -40.70 -41.41
C GLY A 62 -34.53 -40.20 -40.99
N THR A 63 -34.30 -39.87 -39.72
CA THR A 63 -33.07 -39.21 -39.22
C THR A 63 -32.03 -40.18 -38.64
N SER A 64 -32.37 -41.46 -38.61
CA SER A 64 -31.47 -42.55 -38.23
C SER A 64 -31.58 -43.69 -39.23
N ALA A 65 -30.51 -44.47 -39.35
CA ALA A 65 -30.43 -45.59 -40.27
C ALA A 65 -29.60 -46.72 -39.68
N THR A 66 -29.64 -47.87 -40.33
CA THR A 66 -28.69 -48.95 -40.09
C THR A 66 -27.93 -49.26 -41.36
N SER A 67 -26.72 -49.80 -41.19
CA SER A 67 -25.88 -50.24 -42.31
C SER A 67 -25.24 -51.58 -41.98
N THR A 68 -25.19 -52.44 -42.99
CA THR A 68 -24.48 -53.72 -42.94
C THR A 68 -23.12 -53.69 -43.66
N THR A 69 -22.69 -52.51 -44.12
CA THR A 69 -21.39 -52.35 -44.79
C THR A 69 -20.26 -52.66 -43.81
N SER A 70 -19.41 -53.63 -44.17
CA SER A 70 -18.21 -53.97 -43.40
C SER A 70 -17.18 -52.85 -43.50
N LEU A 71 -16.89 -52.18 -42.39
CA LEU A 71 -15.98 -51.05 -42.31
C LEU A 71 -14.99 -51.21 -41.18
N ALA A 72 -13.71 -50.96 -41.48
CA ALA A 72 -12.69 -50.76 -40.46
C ALA A 72 -12.89 -49.37 -39.81
N ILE A 73 -12.86 -49.34 -38.48
CA ILE A 73 -12.88 -48.11 -37.69
C ILE A 73 -11.57 -47.35 -37.93
N SER A 74 -11.65 -46.24 -38.65
CA SER A 74 -10.54 -45.30 -38.82
C SER A 74 -11.07 -43.92 -39.20
N THR A 75 -10.22 -42.90 -39.09
CA THR A 75 -10.48 -41.58 -39.66
C THR A 75 -10.42 -41.60 -41.19
N GLY A 76 -10.90 -40.52 -41.82
CA GLY A 76 -10.94 -40.33 -43.27
C GLY A 76 -12.29 -40.68 -43.90
N SER A 77 -12.33 -40.69 -45.23
CA SER A 77 -13.56 -40.96 -45.99
C SER A 77 -14.01 -42.42 -45.84
N LYS A 78 -15.25 -42.63 -45.41
CA LYS A 78 -15.91 -43.93 -45.27
C LYS A 78 -17.20 -43.96 -46.09
N SER A 79 -17.31 -44.94 -46.97
CA SER A 79 -18.52 -45.16 -47.77
C SER A 79 -19.31 -46.33 -47.19
N LEU A 80 -20.61 -46.15 -47.01
CA LEU A 80 -21.53 -47.16 -46.49
C LEU A 80 -22.87 -47.08 -47.20
N THR A 81 -23.60 -48.18 -47.20
CA THR A 81 -24.98 -48.22 -47.68
C THR A 81 -25.92 -48.28 -46.49
N VAL A 82 -26.79 -47.30 -46.37
CA VAL A 82 -27.90 -47.26 -45.40
C VAL A 82 -29.22 -47.63 -46.09
N GLN A 83 -30.33 -47.74 -45.35
CA GLN A 83 -31.64 -47.89 -45.99
C GLN A 83 -31.94 -46.69 -46.91
N THR A 84 -32.75 -46.92 -47.94
CA THR A 84 -33.23 -45.87 -48.84
C THR A 84 -34.25 -44.97 -48.16
N GLY A 85 -34.45 -43.77 -48.70
CA GLY A 85 -35.49 -42.84 -48.22
C GLY A 85 -35.20 -42.18 -46.87
N LYS A 86 -33.97 -42.24 -46.36
CA LYS A 86 -33.56 -41.51 -45.15
C LYS A 86 -33.38 -40.03 -45.45
N ALA A 87 -33.59 -39.20 -44.44
CA ALA A 87 -33.55 -37.74 -44.51
C ALA A 87 -32.17 -37.18 -44.12
N PHE A 88 -31.09 -37.85 -44.56
CA PHE A 88 -29.74 -37.32 -44.40
C PHE A 88 -29.44 -36.27 -45.48
N VAL A 89 -28.65 -35.27 -45.11
CA VAL A 89 -28.24 -34.18 -45.99
C VAL A 89 -26.72 -34.01 -45.91
N VAL A 90 -26.09 -33.74 -47.06
CA VAL A 90 -24.66 -33.43 -47.13
C VAL A 90 -24.35 -32.22 -46.22
N GLY A 91 -23.27 -32.32 -45.44
CA GLY A 91 -22.87 -31.31 -44.45
C GLY A 91 -23.38 -31.57 -43.04
N GLN A 92 -24.39 -32.43 -42.85
CA GLN A 92 -24.81 -32.86 -41.52
C GLN A 92 -23.75 -33.75 -40.87
N TRP A 93 -23.70 -33.73 -39.54
CA TRP A 93 -22.84 -34.61 -38.76
C TRP A 93 -23.62 -35.85 -38.34
N VAL A 94 -22.93 -36.99 -38.33
CA VAL A 94 -23.47 -38.27 -37.88
C VAL A 94 -22.49 -39.00 -36.97
N THR A 95 -23.05 -39.79 -36.06
CA THR A 95 -22.36 -40.86 -35.36
C THR A 95 -22.77 -42.19 -35.98
N ILE A 96 -21.78 -42.98 -36.39
CA ILE A 96 -21.91 -44.35 -36.88
C ILE A 96 -21.43 -45.27 -35.75
N THR A 97 -22.36 -45.91 -35.05
CA THR A 97 -22.09 -46.69 -33.83
C THR A 97 -22.36 -48.17 -34.07
N SER A 98 -21.48 -49.04 -33.59
CA SER A 98 -21.69 -50.49 -33.63
C SER A 98 -22.93 -50.86 -32.82
N THR A 99 -23.86 -51.63 -33.40
CA THR A 99 -25.07 -52.07 -32.68
C THR A 99 -24.77 -53.17 -31.66
N ALA A 100 -23.68 -53.91 -31.85
CA ALA A 100 -23.25 -54.97 -30.93
C ALA A 100 -22.37 -54.44 -29.79
N THR A 101 -21.57 -53.41 -30.07
CA THR A 101 -20.56 -52.86 -29.13
C THR A 101 -20.54 -51.34 -29.21
N PRO A 102 -21.45 -50.62 -28.52
CA PRO A 102 -21.59 -49.16 -28.68
C PRO A 102 -20.36 -48.30 -28.34
N THR A 103 -19.34 -48.88 -27.70
CA THR A 103 -18.02 -48.24 -27.49
C THR A 103 -17.19 -48.13 -28.78
N ASN A 104 -17.54 -48.91 -29.81
CA ASN A 104 -16.98 -48.86 -31.15
C ASN A 104 -17.83 -47.93 -32.03
N TRP A 105 -17.28 -46.80 -32.45
CA TRP A 105 -18.01 -45.80 -33.23
C TRP A 105 -17.09 -44.95 -34.10
N MET A 106 -17.68 -44.31 -35.10
CA MET A 106 -17.06 -43.32 -35.98
C MET A 106 -17.95 -42.07 -36.00
N HIS A 107 -17.37 -40.88 -35.86
CA HIS A 107 -18.08 -39.61 -35.91
C HIS A 107 -17.53 -38.73 -37.02
N GLY A 108 -18.41 -38.19 -37.86
CA GLY A 108 -17.97 -37.45 -39.03
C GLY A 108 -19.07 -36.66 -39.72
N GLN A 109 -18.67 -35.89 -40.73
CA GLN A 109 -19.58 -35.11 -41.55
C GLN A 109 -19.94 -35.89 -42.82
N ILE A 110 -21.22 -35.89 -43.20
CA ILE A 110 -21.68 -36.46 -44.46
C ILE A 110 -21.14 -35.62 -45.61
N THR A 111 -20.39 -36.24 -46.52
CA THR A 111 -19.82 -35.60 -47.71
C THR A 111 -20.58 -35.95 -48.98
N ALA A 112 -21.31 -37.07 -49.00
CA ALA A 112 -22.23 -37.42 -50.08
C ALA A 112 -23.37 -38.30 -49.55
N TYR A 113 -24.58 -38.13 -50.09
CA TYR A 113 -25.72 -39.02 -49.83
C TYR A 113 -26.64 -39.10 -51.05
N THR A 114 -27.06 -40.32 -51.41
CA THR A 114 -28.06 -40.56 -52.45
C THR A 114 -29.25 -41.30 -51.86
N SER A 115 -30.37 -40.59 -51.65
CA SER A 115 -31.53 -41.15 -50.95
C SER A 115 -32.19 -42.35 -51.64
N GLY A 116 -32.15 -42.39 -52.98
CA GLY A 116 -32.72 -43.48 -53.78
C GLY A 116 -31.94 -44.80 -53.69
N THR A 117 -30.64 -44.76 -53.42
CA THR A 117 -29.77 -45.96 -53.33
C THR A 117 -29.27 -46.24 -51.91
N GLY A 118 -29.40 -45.28 -50.99
CA GLY A 118 -28.87 -45.38 -49.64
C GLY A 118 -27.34 -45.22 -49.56
N ALA A 119 -26.66 -44.90 -50.67
CA ALA A 119 -25.23 -44.66 -50.67
C ALA A 119 -24.89 -43.40 -49.87
N LEU A 120 -24.08 -43.55 -48.82
CA LEU A 120 -23.67 -42.51 -47.89
C LEU A 120 -22.15 -42.49 -47.80
N VAL A 121 -21.56 -41.29 -47.84
CA VAL A 121 -20.14 -41.08 -47.60
C VAL A 121 -19.98 -40.12 -46.43
N VAL A 122 -19.17 -40.50 -45.46
CA VAL A 122 -18.89 -39.72 -44.25
C VAL A 122 -17.39 -39.52 -44.13
N ASN A 123 -16.96 -38.27 -43.99
CA ASN A 123 -15.59 -37.96 -43.60
C ASN A 123 -15.46 -38.08 -42.09
N VAL A 124 -14.90 -39.19 -41.61
CA VAL A 124 -14.75 -39.52 -40.20
C VAL A 124 -13.59 -38.74 -39.59
N ALA A 125 -13.91 -37.91 -38.59
CA ALA A 125 -12.94 -37.07 -37.89
C ALA A 125 -12.51 -37.68 -36.55
N MET A 126 -13.38 -38.46 -35.90
CA MET A 126 -13.11 -39.09 -34.60
C MET A 126 -13.61 -40.53 -34.59
N VAL A 127 -12.91 -41.38 -33.84
CA VAL A 127 -13.28 -42.78 -33.66
C VAL A 127 -13.20 -43.17 -32.19
N GLY A 128 -14.04 -44.11 -31.78
CA GLY A 128 -13.91 -44.85 -30.53
C GLY A 128 -13.72 -46.33 -30.83
N GLY A 129 -12.80 -46.98 -30.10
CA GLY A 129 -12.51 -48.40 -30.28
C GLY A 129 -11.73 -48.71 -31.56
N SER A 130 -11.79 -49.98 -32.02
CA SER A 130 -11.04 -50.49 -33.17
C SER A 130 -11.70 -51.72 -33.80
N GLY A 131 -11.19 -52.15 -34.95
CA GLY A 131 -11.65 -53.37 -35.64
C GLY A 131 -12.51 -53.10 -36.88
N THR A 132 -13.00 -54.18 -37.49
CA THR A 132 -13.86 -54.16 -38.69
C THR A 132 -15.24 -54.65 -38.31
N ILE A 133 -16.25 -53.80 -38.47
CA ILE A 133 -17.63 -54.04 -38.03
C ILE A 133 -18.57 -53.94 -39.23
N ALA A 134 -19.60 -54.78 -39.26
CA ALA A 134 -20.60 -54.85 -40.33
C ALA A 134 -22.03 -54.66 -39.82
N ALA A 135 -22.21 -54.12 -38.61
CA ALA A 135 -23.51 -53.85 -38.03
C ALA A 135 -23.49 -52.45 -37.37
N TRP A 136 -24.03 -51.47 -38.08
CA TRP A 136 -23.96 -50.06 -37.71
C TRP A 136 -25.34 -49.45 -37.52
N ALA A 137 -25.47 -48.59 -36.53
CA ALA A 137 -26.51 -47.57 -36.42
C ALA A 137 -25.90 -46.21 -36.79
N VAL A 138 -26.54 -45.49 -37.71
CA VAL A 138 -26.14 -44.16 -38.17
C VAL A 138 -27.19 -43.17 -37.69
N ALA A 139 -26.82 -42.19 -36.88
CA ALA A 139 -27.74 -41.18 -36.37
C ALA A 139 -27.15 -39.78 -36.49
N LEU A 140 -28.00 -38.77 -36.69
CA LEU A 140 -27.59 -37.37 -36.69
C LEU A 140 -26.92 -37.00 -35.36
N SER A 141 -25.88 -36.18 -35.43
CA SER A 141 -25.12 -35.68 -34.30
C SER A 141 -24.81 -34.20 -34.43
N ALA A 142 -24.38 -33.57 -33.33
CA ALA A 142 -23.82 -32.23 -33.36
C ALA A 142 -22.44 -32.25 -34.05
N PRO A 143 -21.98 -31.10 -34.59
CA PRO A 143 -20.60 -30.98 -35.08
C PRO A 143 -19.57 -31.43 -34.05
N SER A 144 -18.52 -32.10 -34.52
CA SER A 144 -17.38 -32.41 -33.66
C SER A 144 -16.63 -31.12 -33.34
N VAL A 145 -16.40 -30.86 -32.06
CA VAL A 145 -15.28 -29.99 -31.66
C VAL A 145 -14.00 -30.80 -31.85
N SER A 146 -13.41 -30.69 -33.03
CA SER A 146 -12.21 -31.43 -33.40
C SER A 146 -11.03 -30.99 -32.53
N GLY A 147 -10.73 -31.76 -31.48
CA GLY A 147 -9.48 -31.71 -30.72
C GLY A 147 -9.28 -30.45 -29.86
N ASN A 148 -8.80 -30.64 -28.63
CA ASN A 148 -8.19 -29.59 -27.80
C ASN A 148 -9.14 -28.57 -27.13
N ALA A 149 -10.41 -28.91 -26.93
CA ALA A 149 -11.30 -28.07 -26.12
C ALA A 149 -10.96 -28.19 -24.61
N VAL A 150 -10.75 -27.04 -23.96
CA VAL A 150 -10.75 -26.95 -22.49
C VAL A 150 -12.21 -26.84 -22.03
N LEU A 151 -12.72 -27.85 -21.34
CA LEU A 151 -14.02 -27.79 -20.68
C LEU A 151 -13.87 -27.02 -19.37
N THR A 152 -14.57 -25.90 -19.24
CA THR A 152 -14.50 -25.02 -18.05
C THR A 152 -14.98 -25.71 -16.77
N THR A 153 -15.68 -26.83 -16.88
CA THR A 153 -16.20 -27.63 -15.77
C THR A 153 -15.29 -28.77 -15.33
N SER A 154 -14.12 -28.94 -15.96
CA SER A 154 -13.19 -30.04 -15.68
C SER A 154 -11.84 -29.53 -15.17
N THR A 155 -11.16 -30.35 -14.38
CA THR A 155 -9.76 -30.13 -13.97
C THR A 155 -8.84 -30.88 -14.92
N TYR A 156 -7.80 -30.22 -15.40
CA TYR A 156 -6.77 -30.81 -16.25
C TYR A 156 -5.43 -30.73 -15.52
N ALA A 157 -4.74 -31.86 -15.37
CA ALA A 157 -3.37 -31.93 -14.87
C ALA A 157 -2.47 -32.38 -16.03
N ASP A 158 -1.59 -31.49 -16.49
CA ASP A 158 -0.62 -31.70 -17.57
C ASP A 158 -1.16 -32.48 -18.78
N PRO A 159 -2.24 -32.00 -19.43
CA PRO A 159 -2.81 -32.71 -20.56
C PRO A 159 -1.83 -32.79 -21.73
N ALA A 160 -1.50 -34.01 -22.17
CA ALA A 160 -0.54 -34.25 -23.26
C ALA A 160 -0.92 -33.57 -24.59
N TRP A 161 -2.20 -33.26 -24.81
CA TRP A 161 -2.67 -32.57 -26.00
C TRP A 161 -2.36 -31.07 -26.01
N LEU A 162 -2.02 -30.46 -24.86
CA LEU A 162 -1.62 -29.06 -24.75
C LEU A 162 -0.10 -28.98 -24.64
N THR A 163 0.59 -29.02 -25.78
CA THR A 163 2.06 -29.02 -25.82
C THR A 163 2.68 -27.66 -25.52
N ALA A 164 1.95 -26.57 -25.79
CA ALA A 164 2.31 -25.21 -25.41
C ALA A 164 1.06 -24.32 -25.34
N LEU A 165 1.04 -23.40 -24.39
CA LEU A 165 0.04 -22.34 -24.31
C LEU A 165 0.75 -20.99 -24.22
N ALA A 166 0.58 -20.14 -25.22
CA ALA A 166 1.09 -18.78 -25.14
C ALA A 166 0.37 -18.03 -24.02
N GLY A 167 1.12 -17.39 -23.10
CA GLY A 167 0.54 -16.65 -21.98
C GLY A 167 -0.44 -15.57 -22.42
N SER A 168 -0.25 -14.98 -23.60
CA SER A 168 -1.16 -13.98 -24.19
C SER A 168 -2.57 -14.51 -24.53
N LYS A 169 -2.78 -15.83 -24.51
CA LYS A 169 -4.09 -16.46 -24.68
C LYS A 169 -4.83 -16.65 -23.37
N ILE A 170 -4.17 -16.46 -22.24
CA ILE A 170 -4.77 -16.52 -20.91
C ILE A 170 -5.31 -15.13 -20.59
N THR A 171 -6.63 -14.97 -20.61
CA THR A 171 -7.30 -13.71 -20.28
C THR A 171 -7.87 -13.74 -18.87
N GLY A 172 -7.89 -12.59 -18.19
CA GLY A 172 -8.39 -12.48 -16.82
C GLY A 172 -7.32 -12.78 -15.76
N THR A 173 -7.76 -13.08 -14.55
CA THR A 173 -6.87 -13.34 -13.41
C THR A 173 -6.51 -14.81 -13.31
N VAL A 174 -5.21 -15.12 -13.36
CA VAL A 174 -4.70 -16.47 -13.09
C VAL A 174 -4.45 -16.61 -11.60
N ALA A 175 -5.13 -17.55 -10.96
CA ALA A 175 -4.79 -17.95 -9.60
C ALA A 175 -3.51 -18.78 -9.63
N ILE A 176 -2.40 -18.21 -9.15
CA ILE A 176 -1.12 -18.93 -9.03
C ILE A 176 -0.98 -19.44 -7.60
N ALA A 177 -0.98 -20.76 -7.45
CA ALA A 177 -0.74 -21.40 -6.16
C ALA A 177 0.59 -20.91 -5.56
N ASN A 178 0.61 -20.61 -4.26
CA ASN A 178 1.79 -20.17 -3.54
C ASN A 178 2.50 -18.95 -4.17
N GLY A 179 1.76 -18.09 -4.89
CA GLY A 179 2.30 -16.91 -5.56
C GLY A 179 3.37 -17.22 -6.62
N GLY A 180 3.42 -18.45 -7.12
CA GLY A 180 4.45 -18.91 -8.07
C GLY A 180 5.77 -19.31 -7.40
N THR A 181 5.90 -19.17 -6.08
CA THR A 181 7.10 -19.58 -5.35
C THR A 181 7.09 -21.06 -4.96
N GLY A 182 5.95 -21.74 -5.06
CA GLY A 182 5.80 -23.13 -4.63
C GLY A 182 5.80 -23.34 -3.11
N ALA A 183 5.84 -22.28 -2.30
CA ALA A 183 5.88 -22.33 -0.84
C ALA A 183 4.63 -21.75 -0.15
N ALA A 184 4.15 -22.42 0.89
CA ALA A 184 3.05 -21.94 1.72
C ALA A 184 3.49 -21.00 2.86
N ASP A 185 4.80 -20.97 3.16
CA ASP A 185 5.38 -20.10 4.17
C ASP A 185 6.36 -19.08 3.56
N ALA A 186 6.51 -17.94 4.23
CA ALA A 186 7.32 -16.83 3.72
C ALA A 186 8.82 -17.14 3.65
N ALA A 187 9.35 -18.05 4.48
CA ALA A 187 10.77 -18.36 4.51
C ALA A 187 11.17 -19.20 3.28
N THR A 188 10.41 -20.26 3.01
CA THR A 188 10.59 -21.11 1.84
C THR A 188 10.30 -20.31 0.55
N ALA A 189 9.30 -19.43 0.55
CA ALA A 189 9.00 -18.56 -0.59
C ALA A 189 10.19 -17.67 -0.96
N ARG A 190 10.84 -17.04 0.02
CA ARG A 190 12.06 -16.25 -0.21
C ARG A 190 13.21 -17.12 -0.71
N SER A 191 13.41 -18.30 -0.13
CA SER A 191 14.44 -19.24 -0.58
C SER A 191 14.23 -19.64 -2.05
N ASN A 192 13.00 -19.94 -2.46
CA ASN A 192 12.67 -20.32 -3.83
C ASN A 192 12.84 -19.16 -4.82
N LEU A 193 12.71 -17.92 -4.36
CA LEU A 193 13.03 -16.71 -5.13
C LEU A 193 14.53 -16.36 -5.12
N GLY A 194 15.36 -17.06 -4.34
CA GLY A 194 16.78 -16.76 -4.18
C GLY A 194 17.06 -15.52 -3.33
N LEU A 195 16.14 -15.13 -2.44
CA LEU A 195 16.24 -13.93 -1.62
C LEU A 195 16.70 -14.25 -0.19
N ALA A 196 17.68 -13.51 0.31
CA ALA A 196 18.14 -13.56 1.69
C ALA A 196 17.83 -12.26 2.47
N ILE A 197 17.38 -12.39 3.71
CA ILE A 197 17.21 -11.25 4.62
C ILE A 197 18.58 -10.69 4.97
N GLY A 198 18.75 -9.37 4.84
CA GLY A 198 20.00 -8.66 5.08
C GLY A 198 20.90 -8.51 3.84
N SER A 199 20.55 -9.15 2.72
CA SER A 199 21.20 -8.95 1.41
C SER A 199 20.20 -8.37 0.42
N ASP A 200 19.25 -9.19 -0.05
CA ASP A 200 18.30 -8.82 -1.11
C ASP A 200 17.07 -8.10 -0.55
N VAL A 201 16.70 -8.44 0.70
CA VAL A 201 15.52 -7.90 1.37
C VAL A 201 15.90 -7.46 2.78
N GLN A 202 15.46 -6.29 3.19
CA GLN A 202 15.65 -5.84 4.56
C GLN A 202 14.66 -6.56 5.49
N GLY A 203 15.16 -7.05 6.64
CA GLY A 203 14.30 -7.63 7.66
C GLY A 203 13.40 -6.55 8.27
N TYR A 204 12.11 -6.83 8.41
CA TYR A 204 11.22 -5.88 9.09
C TYR A 204 11.63 -5.75 10.56
N SER A 205 11.92 -4.53 10.99
CA SER A 205 11.93 -4.14 12.40
C SER A 205 11.39 -2.72 12.53
N ALA A 206 10.65 -2.45 13.61
CA ALA A 206 10.11 -1.12 13.87
C ALA A 206 11.23 -0.06 13.95
N ASN A 207 12.37 -0.44 14.52
CA ASN A 207 13.54 0.42 14.58
C ASN A 207 14.08 0.71 13.17
N LEU A 208 14.26 -0.31 12.33
CA LEU A 208 14.74 -0.10 10.95
C LEU A 208 13.79 0.79 10.13
N ALA A 209 12.48 0.69 10.32
CA ALA A 209 11.52 1.58 9.66
C ALA A 209 11.68 3.06 10.09
N SER A 210 12.00 3.31 11.37
CA SER A 210 12.30 4.65 11.87
C SER A 210 13.63 5.20 11.33
N TRP A 211 14.59 4.32 11.05
CA TRP A 211 15.92 4.68 10.53
C TRP A 211 15.97 4.77 9.00
N SER A 212 15.21 3.96 8.26
CA SER A 212 15.27 3.87 6.80
C SER A 212 14.81 5.13 6.07
N GLY A 213 13.98 5.95 6.74
CA GLY A 213 13.54 7.26 6.21
C GLY A 213 14.47 8.43 6.55
N ARG A 214 15.53 8.22 7.34
CA ARG A 214 16.46 9.30 7.74
C ARG A 214 17.53 9.47 6.68
N SER A 215 17.88 10.72 6.36
CA SER A 215 19.06 11.00 5.55
C SER A 215 20.30 10.43 6.22
N VAL A 216 21.09 9.64 5.48
CA VAL A 216 22.34 9.07 5.98
C VAL A 216 23.28 10.22 6.33
N PRO A 217 23.72 10.35 7.60
CA PRO A 217 24.69 11.38 7.96
C PRO A 217 25.98 11.18 7.16
N SER A 218 26.62 12.29 6.76
CA SER A 218 27.99 12.23 6.25
C SER A 218 28.93 11.84 7.40
N GLY A 219 29.54 10.66 7.34
CA GLY A 219 30.47 10.13 8.35
C GLY A 219 29.84 9.13 9.33
N ALA A 220 30.59 8.77 10.38
CA ALA A 220 30.14 7.81 11.40
C ALA A 220 28.99 8.37 12.24
N VAL A 221 27.89 7.63 12.32
CA VAL A 221 26.72 7.94 13.14
C VAL A 221 27.03 7.63 14.61
N VAL A 222 26.55 8.47 15.52
CA VAL A 222 26.57 8.12 16.96
C VAL A 222 25.45 7.10 17.23
N GLY A 223 25.80 5.81 17.31
CA GLY A 223 24.98 4.71 17.78
C GLY A 223 24.63 4.79 19.27
N THR A 224 23.82 3.82 19.72
CA THR A 224 23.04 3.93 20.96
C THR A 224 23.43 2.94 22.06
N THR A 225 24.42 2.07 21.84
CA THR A 225 24.63 0.90 22.71
C THR A 225 26.08 0.62 23.09
N ASP A 226 27.04 1.34 22.51
CA ASP A 226 28.47 1.15 22.71
C ASP A 226 29.19 2.46 23.05
N SER A 227 30.41 2.33 23.58
CA SER A 227 31.28 3.48 23.82
C SER A 227 31.76 4.03 22.49
N GLN A 228 31.30 5.23 22.16
CA GLN A 228 31.50 5.85 20.86
C GLN A 228 32.52 6.98 20.98
N THR A 229 33.62 6.86 20.24
CA THR A 229 34.63 7.92 20.13
C THR A 229 34.24 8.87 19.00
N LEU A 230 33.83 10.11 19.33
CA LEU A 230 33.53 11.13 18.33
C LEU A 230 34.83 11.79 17.86
N SER A 231 35.38 11.32 16.73
CA SER A 231 36.53 11.93 16.07
C SER A 231 36.10 12.89 14.95
N ASN A 232 36.71 14.09 14.91
CA ASN A 232 36.47 15.15 13.94
C ASN A 232 34.98 15.49 13.76
N LYS A 233 34.23 15.68 14.87
CA LYS A 233 32.82 16.11 14.83
C LYS A 233 32.68 17.51 15.43
N THR A 234 31.86 18.34 14.79
CA THR A 234 31.53 19.69 15.27
C THR A 234 30.20 19.65 16.00
N ILE A 235 30.16 20.15 17.24
CA ILE A 235 28.92 20.45 17.96
C ILE A 235 28.68 21.96 17.79
N SER A 236 27.85 22.33 16.83
CA SER A 236 27.61 23.74 16.45
C SER A 236 26.78 24.53 17.46
N GLY A 237 26.23 23.83 18.46
CA GLY A 237 25.44 24.38 19.53
C GLY A 237 24.97 23.26 20.44
N ALA A 238 24.88 23.55 21.73
CA ALA A 238 24.27 22.65 22.71
C ALA A 238 22.91 23.25 23.08
N ALA A 239 21.88 22.40 23.19
CA ALA A 239 20.61 22.86 23.74
C ALA A 239 20.82 23.32 25.20
N THR A 240 20.03 24.28 25.65
CA THR A 240 20.03 24.68 27.07
C THR A 240 19.86 23.45 27.96
N GLY A 241 20.75 23.28 28.94
CA GLY A 241 20.75 22.14 29.87
C GLY A 241 21.49 20.89 29.36
N SER A 242 22.26 21.00 28.28
CA SER A 242 23.12 19.89 27.83
C SER A 242 24.19 19.57 28.87
N THR A 243 24.34 18.28 29.18
CA THR A 243 25.30 17.77 30.16
C THR A 243 26.14 16.62 29.61
N VAL A 244 27.30 16.37 30.23
CA VAL A 244 28.12 15.17 30.06
C VAL A 244 28.31 14.50 31.41
N ASN A 245 28.10 13.18 31.49
CA ASN A 245 28.30 12.46 32.74
C ASN A 245 29.80 12.20 32.97
N ASP A 246 30.25 12.28 34.22
CA ASP A 246 31.57 11.79 34.60
C ASP A 246 31.58 10.25 34.75
N ALA A 247 32.74 9.69 35.10
CA ALA A 247 32.92 8.26 35.29
C ALA A 247 32.07 7.68 36.45
N GLY A 248 31.60 8.54 37.38
CA GLY A 248 30.67 8.18 38.44
C GLY A 248 29.20 8.33 38.05
N GLY A 249 28.90 8.75 36.82
CA GLY A 249 27.54 8.97 36.32
C GLY A 249 26.95 10.33 36.65
N SER A 250 27.71 11.25 37.25
CA SER A 250 27.21 12.58 37.60
C SER A 250 27.29 13.52 36.41
N ALA A 251 26.20 14.23 36.13
CA ALA A 251 26.07 15.10 34.96
C ALA A 251 26.74 16.48 35.17
N TRP A 252 27.56 16.91 34.19
CA TRP A 252 28.26 18.20 34.16
C TRP A 252 27.82 19.05 32.97
N SER A 253 27.48 20.32 33.22
CA SER A 253 27.06 21.25 32.17
C SER A 253 28.19 21.60 31.19
N ILE A 254 27.84 21.80 29.92
CA ILE A 254 28.79 22.10 28.83
C ILE A 254 28.71 23.61 28.48
N GLY A 255 29.81 24.39 28.55
CA GLY A 255 29.82 25.86 28.31
C GLY A 255 31.01 26.64 28.94
N PHE A 256 31.08 27.98 28.74
CA PHE A 256 32.26 28.83 29.06
C PHE A 256 32.80 28.70 30.50
N ARG A 257 34.13 28.50 30.59
CA ARG A 257 34.92 28.39 31.83
C ARG A 257 35.88 29.57 32.08
N GLU A 258 36.12 30.42 31.09
CA GLU A 258 36.97 31.64 31.19
C GLU A 258 36.12 32.91 31.36
N VAL A 259 36.79 34.08 31.46
CA VAL A 259 36.14 35.39 31.58
C VAL A 259 36.29 36.19 30.26
N PRO A 260 35.37 36.11 29.29
CA PRO A 260 35.58 36.66 27.95
C PRO A 260 35.78 38.18 27.95
N GLN A 261 36.63 38.72 27.09
CA GLN A 261 36.92 40.16 27.04
C GLN A 261 35.81 40.96 26.32
N ASN A 262 35.45 42.11 26.86
CA ASN A 262 34.66 43.16 26.21
C ASN A 262 35.45 44.48 26.27
N VAL A 263 36.02 44.92 25.14
CA VAL A 263 36.87 46.12 25.07
C VAL A 263 36.01 47.38 25.00
N GLN A 264 36.30 48.37 25.84
CA GLN A 264 35.57 49.65 25.87
C GLN A 264 36.52 50.85 25.96
N SER A 265 36.50 51.71 24.95
CA SER A 265 37.41 52.88 24.81
C SER A 265 36.74 54.23 25.03
N ALA A 266 35.51 54.22 25.55
CA ALA A 266 34.74 55.40 25.94
C ALA A 266 33.90 55.07 27.18
N SER A 267 33.30 56.07 27.80
CA SER A 267 32.43 55.82 28.96
C SER A 267 31.33 54.84 28.59
N TYR A 268 31.14 53.84 29.45
CA TYR A 268 30.34 52.66 29.14
C TYR A 268 29.52 52.26 30.36
N GLN A 269 28.26 51.90 30.13
CA GLN A 269 27.40 51.33 31.15
C GLN A 269 27.35 49.82 30.92
N LEU A 270 27.64 49.04 31.98
CA LEU A 270 27.62 47.58 31.89
C LEU A 270 26.24 47.08 31.44
N VAL A 271 26.21 46.07 30.58
CA VAL A 271 24.98 45.43 30.07
C VAL A 271 24.94 43.94 30.40
N ALA A 272 23.74 43.34 30.42
CA ALA A 272 23.56 41.94 30.81
C ALA A 272 24.49 40.93 30.08
N PRO A 273 24.81 41.08 28.77
CA PRO A 273 25.82 40.27 28.08
C PRO A 273 27.26 40.33 28.60
N ASP A 274 27.57 41.21 29.55
CA ASP A 274 28.89 41.31 30.19
C ASP A 274 29.05 40.32 31.34
N ASN A 275 27.99 39.64 31.76
CA ASN A 275 28.08 38.67 32.84
C ASN A 275 29.11 37.56 32.51
N GLY A 276 30.05 37.36 33.44
CA GLY A 276 31.15 36.42 33.27
C GLY A 276 32.22 36.91 32.32
N LYS A 277 32.15 38.16 31.82
CA LYS A 277 33.14 38.81 30.97
C LYS A 277 34.01 39.77 31.77
N HIS A 278 35.09 40.23 31.16
CA HIS A 278 35.84 41.35 31.69
C HIS A 278 35.74 42.55 30.76
N ILE A 279 35.51 43.73 31.31
CA ILE A 279 35.66 44.99 30.59
C ILE A 279 37.15 45.33 30.53
N TYR A 280 37.67 45.51 29.32
CA TYR A 280 39.05 45.91 29.11
C TYR A 280 39.09 47.31 28.54
N SER A 281 39.64 48.25 29.31
CA SER A 281 39.78 49.62 28.85
C SER A 281 41.18 49.90 28.30
N LEU A 282 41.19 50.63 27.20
CA LEU A 282 42.38 51.20 26.56
C LEU A 282 42.30 52.72 26.44
N ASN A 283 41.26 53.34 27.00
CA ASN A 283 41.03 54.76 26.78
C ASN A 283 42.18 55.59 27.39
N SER A 284 42.76 56.49 26.59
CA SER A 284 43.88 57.32 27.04
C SER A 284 43.41 58.55 27.81
N ALA A 285 42.14 58.93 27.66
CA ALA A 285 41.48 59.99 28.40
C ALA A 285 40.65 59.43 29.57
N ALA A 286 40.11 60.33 30.40
CA ALA A 286 39.21 59.97 31.50
C ALA A 286 38.00 59.17 30.98
N GLN A 287 37.69 58.07 31.67
CA GLN A 287 36.60 57.18 31.31
C GLN A 287 35.82 56.82 32.57
N THR A 288 34.50 56.66 32.39
CA THR A 288 33.62 56.14 33.43
C THR A 288 33.03 54.81 32.99
N ILE A 289 33.25 53.75 33.77
CA ILE A 289 32.50 52.51 33.64
C ILE A 289 31.44 52.49 34.74
N THR A 290 30.17 52.51 34.35
CA THR A 290 29.05 52.62 35.28
C THR A 290 28.45 51.24 35.54
N VAL A 291 28.38 50.88 36.81
CA VAL A 291 27.52 49.79 37.27
C VAL A 291 26.09 50.33 37.34
N PRO A 292 25.17 49.92 36.45
CA PRO A 292 23.83 50.47 36.42
C PRO A 292 22.99 50.04 37.64
N PRO A 293 21.99 50.84 38.02
CA PRO A 293 20.97 50.40 38.98
C PRO A 293 20.27 49.15 38.45
N ASN A 294 19.88 48.25 39.35
CA ASN A 294 19.16 47.02 38.97
C ASN A 294 17.87 47.28 38.18
N GLY A 295 17.23 48.44 38.41
CA GLY A 295 16.04 48.85 37.68
C GLY A 295 16.25 49.10 36.19
N THR A 296 17.50 49.27 35.74
CA THR A 296 17.83 49.57 34.34
C THR A 296 18.50 48.39 33.64
N VAL A 297 19.47 47.72 34.29
CA VAL A 297 20.07 46.48 33.79
C VAL A 297 20.12 45.47 34.94
N GLY A 298 19.26 44.46 34.85
CA GLY A 298 19.14 43.42 35.86
C GLY A 298 20.21 42.34 35.72
N PHE A 299 21.35 42.52 36.39
CA PHE A 299 22.36 41.47 36.51
C PHE A 299 21.98 40.42 37.58
N PRO A 300 22.15 39.12 37.29
CA PRO A 300 22.02 38.06 38.30
C PRO A 300 23.01 38.23 39.47
N LEU A 301 22.66 37.73 40.66
CA LEU A 301 23.58 37.69 41.80
C LEU A 301 24.76 36.74 41.51
N GLY A 302 25.95 37.09 41.97
CA GLY A 302 27.19 36.38 41.61
C GLY A 302 27.71 36.70 40.20
N THR A 303 27.01 37.56 39.45
CA THR A 303 27.59 38.16 38.24
C THR A 303 28.95 38.71 38.60
N THR A 304 29.95 38.16 37.94
CA THR A 304 31.34 38.55 38.14
C THR A 304 31.77 39.23 36.86
N ILE A 305 32.18 40.47 37.00
CA ILE A 305 32.70 41.27 35.89
C ILE A 305 34.03 41.81 36.34
N THR A 306 35.08 41.45 35.62
CA THR A 306 36.39 42.03 35.88
C THR A 306 36.52 43.29 35.06
N ILE A 307 37.10 44.35 35.61
CA ILE A 307 37.48 45.55 34.89
C ILE A 307 38.99 45.66 34.97
N ILE A 308 39.62 45.90 33.83
CA ILE A 308 41.06 46.09 33.75
C ILE A 308 41.30 47.43 33.07
N ASN A 309 42.04 48.30 33.76
CA ASN A 309 42.47 49.57 33.22
C ASN A 309 43.84 49.42 32.59
N ASN A 310 43.89 49.38 31.27
CA ASN A 310 45.14 49.43 30.53
C ASN A 310 45.27 50.72 29.69
N GLY A 311 44.42 51.70 29.97
CA GLY A 311 44.45 53.02 29.35
C GLY A 311 45.53 53.93 29.91
N GLY A 312 45.61 55.14 29.35
CA GLY A 312 46.60 56.16 29.73
C GLY A 312 46.23 56.97 30.97
N SER A 313 44.97 56.89 31.41
CA SER A 313 44.43 57.62 32.56
C SER A 313 43.71 56.68 33.53
N ALA A 314 43.56 57.11 34.78
CA ALA A 314 42.74 56.38 35.75
C ALA A 314 41.26 56.37 35.31
N ILE A 315 40.57 55.26 35.56
CA ILE A 315 39.15 55.08 35.22
C ILE A 315 38.32 55.24 36.48
N THR A 316 37.16 55.87 36.36
CA THR A 316 36.16 55.85 37.42
C THR A 316 35.23 54.66 37.21
N ILE A 317 35.20 53.74 38.18
CA ILE A 317 34.12 52.76 38.32
C ILE A 317 33.02 53.45 39.11
N ALA A 318 31.98 53.86 38.40
CA ALA A 318 30.89 54.64 38.97
C ALA A 318 29.76 53.73 39.46
N GLN A 319 29.22 54.08 40.63
CA GLN A 319 27.97 53.52 41.09
C GLN A 319 26.82 54.29 40.42
N GLY A 320 25.94 53.58 39.72
CA GLY A 320 24.68 54.15 39.25
C GLY A 320 23.81 54.61 40.41
N SER A 321 22.71 55.31 40.11
CA SER A 321 21.77 55.77 41.14
C SER A 321 21.35 54.61 42.05
N SER A 322 21.42 54.84 43.36
CA SER A 322 21.05 53.87 44.39
C SER A 322 21.94 52.62 44.47
N VAL A 323 23.00 52.52 43.64
CA VAL A 323 24.02 51.47 43.73
C VAL A 323 24.99 51.83 44.85
N THR A 324 25.31 50.86 45.69
CA THR A 324 26.35 50.94 46.70
C THR A 324 27.51 50.06 46.26
N LEU A 325 28.64 50.68 45.91
CA LEU A 325 29.86 49.95 45.56
C LEU A 325 30.80 49.89 46.77
N CYS A 326 30.93 48.70 47.37
CA CYS A 326 31.70 48.46 48.59
C CYS A 326 33.11 47.96 48.24
N GLN A 327 34.16 48.61 48.77
CA GLN A 327 35.52 48.11 48.58
C GLN A 327 35.82 46.99 49.60
N ALA A 328 36.17 45.81 49.10
CA ALA A 328 36.43 44.65 49.94
C ALA A 328 37.58 44.89 50.94
N GLY A 329 37.43 44.36 52.16
CA GLY A 329 38.41 44.51 53.25
C GLY A 329 38.35 45.86 53.98
N THR A 330 37.39 46.73 53.63
CA THR A 330 37.22 48.06 54.26
C THR A 330 35.75 48.38 54.52
N THR A 331 35.45 49.54 55.13
CA THR A 331 34.09 50.10 55.27
C THR A 331 33.75 51.15 54.20
N SER A 332 34.65 51.41 53.23
CA SER A 332 34.47 52.48 52.26
C SER A 332 33.51 52.11 51.12
N THR A 333 32.57 53.02 50.82
CA THR A 333 31.59 52.90 49.72
C THR A 333 31.63 54.13 48.79
N GLY A 334 31.07 53.99 47.59
CA GLY A 334 31.08 55.05 46.57
C GLY A 334 31.87 54.68 45.32
N ASN A 335 31.96 55.64 44.38
CA ASN A 335 32.77 55.50 43.18
C ASN A 335 34.21 55.10 43.51
N ARG A 336 34.78 54.21 42.70
CA ARG A 336 36.19 53.82 42.85
C ARG A 336 37.01 54.32 41.68
N THR A 337 38.23 54.72 41.98
CA THR A 337 39.23 54.99 40.95
C THR A 337 40.03 53.72 40.74
N LEU A 338 40.12 53.29 39.49
CA LEU A 338 41.02 52.22 39.08
C LEU A 338 42.21 52.85 38.37
N ALA A 339 43.36 52.80 39.04
CA ALA A 339 44.62 53.34 38.52
C ALA A 339 45.01 52.70 37.19
N VAL A 340 45.89 53.37 36.45
CA VAL A 340 46.50 52.80 35.24
C VAL A 340 47.22 51.50 35.61
N ARG A 341 47.02 50.45 34.82
CA ARG A 341 47.44 49.05 35.09
C ARG A 341 46.73 48.38 36.28
N GLY A 342 45.64 48.95 36.76
CA GLY A 342 44.81 48.37 37.81
C GLY A 342 43.85 47.29 37.29
N LEU A 343 43.53 46.33 38.16
CA LEU A 343 42.49 45.33 37.94
C LEU A 343 41.51 45.39 39.11
N ALA A 344 40.23 45.35 38.79
CA ALA A 344 39.15 45.29 39.76
C ALA A 344 38.15 44.21 39.35
N THR A 345 37.84 43.29 40.25
CA THR A 345 36.74 42.35 40.05
C THR A 345 35.53 42.86 40.80
N LEU A 346 34.44 43.06 40.06
CA LEU A 346 33.12 43.36 40.59
C LEU A 346 32.39 42.05 40.80
N ILE A 347 31.80 41.87 41.98
CA ILE A 347 30.85 40.79 42.21
C ILE A 347 29.59 41.37 42.84
N LYS A 348 28.44 41.07 42.24
CA LYS A 348 27.15 41.51 42.76
C LYS A 348 26.75 40.62 43.92
N VAL A 349 26.39 41.23 45.05
CA VAL A 349 26.02 40.48 46.26
C VAL A 349 24.60 40.78 46.75
N GLU A 350 24.06 41.98 46.49
CA GLU A 350 22.65 42.32 46.72
C GLU A 350 22.09 43.14 45.54
N THR A 351 20.79 43.46 45.55
CA THR A 351 20.08 44.11 44.44
C THR A 351 20.86 45.27 43.81
N ASN A 352 21.39 46.17 44.64
CA ASN A 352 22.18 47.32 44.22
C ASN A 352 23.54 47.37 44.94
N VAL A 353 23.98 46.28 45.59
CA VAL A 353 25.25 46.25 46.31
C VAL A 353 26.23 45.36 45.56
N TRP A 354 27.39 45.94 45.26
CA TRP A 354 28.48 45.26 44.59
C TRP A 354 29.73 45.37 45.43
N PHE A 355 30.43 44.26 45.59
CA PHE A 355 31.78 44.30 46.12
C PHE A 355 32.76 44.45 44.98
N VAL A 356 33.78 45.27 45.23
CA VAL A 356 34.89 45.45 44.31
C VAL A 356 36.19 45.22 45.06
N SER A 357 37.06 44.42 44.46
CA SER A 357 38.40 44.17 44.98
C SER A 357 39.39 44.04 43.85
N GLY A 358 40.66 44.32 44.14
CA GLY A 358 41.74 44.16 43.18
C GLY A 358 42.83 45.20 43.37
N THR A 359 43.85 45.13 42.54
CA THR A 359 45.07 45.92 42.69
C THR A 359 44.95 47.25 41.95
N GLY A 360 45.37 48.34 42.60
CA GLY A 360 45.27 49.70 42.03
C GLY A 360 43.90 50.34 42.16
N ILE A 361 43.05 49.84 43.07
CA ILE A 361 41.75 50.43 43.40
C ILE A 361 41.84 51.29 44.66
N SER A 362 41.20 52.46 44.62
CA SER A 362 41.02 53.40 45.75
C SER A 362 39.66 54.06 45.70
#